data_AF-A0AAX0QYH8-F1
#
_entry.id   AF-A0AAX0QYH8-F1
#
_cell.length_a   1.000
_cell.length_b   1.000
_cell.length_c   1.000
_cell.angle_alpha   90.00
_cell.angle_beta   90.00
_cell.angle_gamma   90.00
#
_symmetry.space_group_name_H-M   'P 1'
#
loop_
_entity.id
_entity.type
_entity.pdbx_description
1 polymer ?
#
loop_
_entity_poly.entity_id
_entity_poly.type
_entity_poly.pdbx_seq_one_letter_code
_entity_poly.pdbx_strand_id
1 'polypeptide(L)'
;DHDSARLVSDLLGQETVVFNTAARALDAERTGLSFAEQHVARPLLTPDEVRNMHAETELLFIAGQRPIVATKLRYYADPEFVGLFTASPI
;
A
#
# COMPACT_ATOMS: atom_id res chain seq x y z
N ASP A 1 -5.73 -14.93 3.37
CA ASP A 1 -7.12 -14.75 2.96
C ASP A 1 -7.20 -13.60 1.96
N HIS A 2 -7.93 -13.76 0.85
CA HIS A 2 -7.98 -12.76 -0.22
C HIS A 2 -8.89 -11.57 0.15
N ASP A 3 -10.03 -11.85 0.78
CA ASP A 3 -11.02 -10.83 1.11
C ASP A 3 -10.52 -9.91 2.24
N SER A 4 -9.82 -10.48 3.23
CA SER A 4 -9.12 -9.70 4.26
C SER A 4 -8.09 -8.74 3.65
N ALA A 5 -7.32 -9.18 2.66
CA ALA A 5 -6.30 -8.33 2.03
C ALA A 5 -6.92 -7.22 1.18
N ARG A 6 -8.06 -7.52 0.52
CA ARG A 6 -8.84 -6.52 -0.20
C ARG A 6 -9.38 -5.45 0.74
N LEU A 7 -9.95 -5.85 1.88
CA LEU A 7 -10.43 -4.93 2.90
C LEU A 7 -9.32 -3.98 3.38
N VAL A 8 -8.13 -4.51 3.67
CA VAL A 8 -6.98 -3.70 4.11
C VAL A 8 -6.53 -2.72 3.02
N SER A 9 -6.46 -3.17 1.76
CA SER A 9 -6.17 -2.31 0.61
C SER A 9 -7.19 -1.17 0.49
N ASP A 10 -8.47 -1.47 0.64
CA ASP A 10 -9.55 -0.49 0.54
C ASP A 10 -9.51 0.51 1.71
N LEU A 11 -9.15 0.06 2.92
CA LEU A 11 -8.96 0.91 4.11
C LEU A 11 -7.77 1.86 3.98
N LEU A 12 -6.67 1.42 3.34
CA LEU A 12 -5.52 2.28 3.06
C LEU A 12 -5.86 3.38 2.07
N GLY A 13 -6.70 3.06 1.08
CA GLY A 13 -7.10 3.98 0.03
C GLY A 13 -6.11 4.02 -1.14
N GLN A 14 -6.18 5.11 -1.90
CA GLN A 14 -5.54 5.23 -3.20
C GLN A 14 -4.83 6.58 -3.35
N GLU A 15 -3.79 6.61 -4.17
CA GLU A 15 -3.15 7.82 -4.66
C GLU A 15 -3.55 8.10 -6.12
N THR A 16 -3.41 9.34 -6.55
CA THR A 16 -3.53 9.70 -7.96
C THR A 16 -2.15 9.67 -8.60
N VAL A 17 -2.00 8.88 -9.67
CA VAL A 17 -0.78 8.80 -10.48
C VAL A 17 -1.05 9.39 -11.85
N VAL A 18 -0.08 10.16 -12.36
CA VAL A 18 -0.16 10.83 -13.67
C VAL A 18 0.70 10.07 -14.67
N PHE A 19 0.09 9.64 -15.77
CA PHE A 19 0.75 8.99 -16.90
C PHE A 19 0.79 9.93 -18.10
N ASN A 20 1.97 10.10 -18.69
CA ASN A 20 2.17 10.89 -19.90
C ASN A 20 2.41 9.96 -21.09
N THR A 21 1.49 9.98 -22.06
CA THR A 21 1.57 9.18 -23.29
C THR A 21 1.87 10.10 -24.46
N ALA A 22 2.97 9.82 -25.17
CA ALA A 22 3.29 10.48 -26.43
C ALA A 22 3.03 9.52 -27.59
N ALA A 23 2.24 9.92 -28.57
CA ALA A 23 2.02 9.17 -29.80
C ALA A 23 2.57 9.95 -31.00
N ARG A 24 3.16 9.24 -31.95
CA ARG A 24 3.69 9.83 -33.19
C ARG A 24 2.92 9.28 -34.37
N ALA A 25 2.25 10.15 -35.12
CA ALA A 25 1.69 9.81 -36.41
C ALA A 25 2.84 9.70 -37.43
N LEU A 26 2.99 8.52 -38.03
CA LEU A 26 4.05 8.23 -39.01
C LEU A 26 3.77 8.85 -40.40
N ASP A 27 2.56 9.36 -40.63
CA ASP A 27 2.07 9.79 -41.97
C ASP A 27 1.74 11.29 -42.04
N ALA A 28 2.34 12.12 -41.16
CA ALA A 28 2.08 13.55 -41.09
C ALA A 28 3.22 14.37 -41.71
N GLU A 29 2.91 15.23 -42.69
CA GLU A 29 3.88 16.16 -43.32
C GLU A 29 4.43 17.22 -42.34
N ARG A 30 3.80 17.39 -41.18
CA ARG A 30 4.32 18.15 -40.02
C ARG A 30 4.60 17.18 -38.89
N THR A 31 5.56 17.51 -38.02
CA THR A 31 5.94 16.71 -36.83
C THR A 31 4.70 16.27 -36.03
N GLY A 32 4.17 15.08 -36.34
CA GLY A 32 2.89 14.58 -35.85
C GLY A 32 2.99 13.98 -34.46
N LEU A 33 3.47 14.75 -33.48
CA LEU A 33 3.55 14.33 -32.09
C LEU A 33 2.28 14.78 -31.36
N SER A 34 1.54 13.83 -30.78
CA SER A 34 0.48 14.11 -29.82
C SER A 34 0.91 13.68 -28.43
N PHE A 35 0.56 14.49 -27.42
CA PHE A 35 0.81 14.21 -26.01
C PHE A 35 -0.54 14.14 -25.29
N ALA A 36 -0.71 13.14 -24.43
CA ALA A 36 -1.89 12.96 -23.60
C ALA A 36 -1.45 12.69 -22.15
N GLU A 37 -2.09 13.38 -21.22
CA GLU A 37 -1.92 13.19 -19.78
C GLU A 37 -3.13 12.44 -19.22
N GLN A 38 -2.90 11.43 -18.39
CA GLN A 38 -3.95 10.61 -17.78
C GLN A 38 -3.75 10.54 -16.27
N HIS A 39 -4.77 10.94 -15.51
CA HIS A 39 -4.77 10.83 -14.05
C HIS A 39 -5.53 9.56 -13.67
N VAL A 40 -4.88 8.64 -12.98
CA VAL A 40 -5.42 7.32 -12.64
C VAL A 40 -5.32 7.08 -11.14
N ALA A 41 -6.38 6.56 -10.55
CA ALA A 41 -6.36 6.12 -9.15
C ALA A 41 -5.58 4.80 -9.01
N ARG A 42 -4.62 4.76 -8.10
CA ARG A 42 -3.78 3.60 -7.80
C ARG A 42 -3.86 3.28 -6.30
N PRO A 43 -4.15 2.03 -5.89
CA PRO A 43 -4.06 1.64 -4.48
C PRO A 43 -2.68 1.96 -3.89
N LEU A 44 -2.64 2.46 -2.65
CA LEU A 44 -1.36 2.68 -1.95
C LEU A 44 -0.61 1.36 -1.72
N LEU A 45 -1.36 0.30 -1.41
CA LEU A 45 -0.90 -1.09 -1.47
C LEU A 45 -2.00 -1.89 -2.15
N THR A 46 -1.64 -2.71 -3.13
CA THR A 46 -2.56 -3.67 -3.74
C THR A 46 -2.82 -4.84 -2.78
N PRO A 47 -3.94 -5.59 -2.95
CA PRO A 47 -4.23 -6.76 -2.11
C PRO A 47 -3.14 -7.84 -2.15
N ASP A 48 -2.36 -7.92 -3.23
CA ASP A 48 -1.23 -8.85 -3.31
C ASP A 48 -0.02 -8.35 -2.52
N GLU A 49 0.31 -7.06 -2.61
CA GLU A 49 1.36 -6.46 -1.80
C GLU A 49 1.03 -6.49 -0.30
N VAL A 50 -0.25 -6.31 0.08
CA VAL A 50 -0.71 -6.50 1.47
C VAL A 50 -0.45 -7.94 1.95
N ARG A 51 -0.74 -8.95 1.12
CA ARG A 51 -0.50 -10.37 1.48
C ARG A 51 0.98 -10.70 1.59
N ASN A 52 1.81 -10.04 0.78
CA ASN A 52 3.25 -10.23 0.74
C ASN A 52 4.01 -9.23 1.63
N MET A 53 3.31 -8.48 2.48
CA MET A 53 3.93 -7.52 3.38
C MET A 53 4.88 -8.21 4.35
N HIS A 54 5.99 -7.55 4.65
CA HIS A 54 7.03 -8.11 5.51
C HIS A 54 6.47 -8.45 6.90
N ALA A 55 6.87 -9.60 7.46
CA ALA A 55 6.32 -10.09 8.73
C ALA A 55 6.61 -9.18 9.94
N GLU A 56 7.65 -8.35 9.84
CA GLU A 56 8.02 -7.31 10.82
C GLU A 56 7.27 -6.00 10.64
N THR A 57 6.39 -5.88 9.64
CA THR A 57 5.65 -4.65 9.36
C THR A 57 4.20 -4.79 9.83
N GLU A 58 3.66 -3.72 10.40
CA GLU A 58 2.28 -3.60 10.82
C GLU A 58 1.66 -2.31 10.27
N LEU A 59 0.36 -2.36 9.99
CA LEU A 59 -0.44 -1.20 9.56
C LEU A 59 -1.42 -0.85 10.67
N LEU A 60 -1.36 0.40 11.14
CA LEU A 60 -2.24 0.90 12.19
C LEU A 60 -3.32 1.80 11.58
N PHE A 61 -4.57 1.45 11.85
CA PHE A 61 -5.74 2.23 11.46
C PHE A 61 -6.36 2.87 12.71
N ILE A 62 -6.04 4.15 12.92
CA ILE A 62 -6.55 4.94 14.05
C ILE A 62 -7.58 5.93 13.51
N ALA A 63 -8.76 5.99 14.14
CA ALA A 63 -9.84 6.86 13.71
C ALA A 63 -9.38 8.34 13.67
N GLY A 64 -9.65 9.02 12.56
CA GLY A 64 -9.25 10.41 12.36
C GLY A 64 -7.76 10.63 12.08
N GLN A 65 -6.97 9.57 11.91
CA GLN A 65 -5.57 9.64 11.52
C GLN A 65 -5.35 8.98 10.15
N ARG A 66 -4.30 9.40 9.46
CA ARG A 66 -3.83 8.66 8.27
C ARG A 66 -3.28 7.30 8.71
N PRO A 67 -3.41 6.24 7.90
CA PRO A 67 -2.79 4.95 8.20
C PRO A 67 -1.29 5.09 8.48
N ILE A 68 -0.80 4.36 9.48
CA ILE A 68 0.61 4.41 9.91
C ILE A 68 1.24 3.07 9.61
N VAL A 69 2.42 3.10 9.00
CA VAL A 69 3.30 1.93 8.86
C VAL A 69 4.21 1.89 10.08
N ALA A 70 4.17 0.77 10.80
CA ALA A 70 4.95 0.55 12.02
C ALA A 70 5.74 -0.75 11.94
N THR A 71 6.75 -0.88 12.81
CA THR A 71 7.38 -2.16 13.10
C THR A 71 6.47 -2.97 14.02
N LYS A 72 6.27 -4.24 13.68
CA LYS A 72 5.41 -5.15 14.41
C LYS A 72 5.94 -5.40 15.81
N LEU A 73 5.10 -5.06 16.79
CA LEU A 73 5.39 -5.26 18.20
C LEU A 73 5.22 -6.73 18.59
N ARG A 74 6.21 -7.30 19.28
CA ARG A 74 6.19 -8.68 19.77
C ARG A 74 6.39 -8.70 21.27
N TYR A 75 5.27 -8.72 22.00
CA TYR A 75 5.26 -8.74 23.46
C TYR A 75 6.13 -9.85 24.09
N TYR A 76 6.39 -10.96 23.39
CA TYR A 76 7.22 -12.06 23.90
C TYR A 76 8.71 -11.94 23.58
N ALA A 77 9.09 -11.09 22.62
CA ALA A 77 10.46 -10.94 22.14
C ALA A 77 11.07 -9.58 22.53
N ASP A 78 10.23 -8.56 22.68
CA ASP A 78 10.66 -7.19 22.93
C ASP A 78 10.98 -7.00 24.43
N PRO A 79 12.19 -6.51 24.80
CA PRO A 79 12.63 -6.38 26.19
C PRO A 79 11.71 -5.55 27.08
N GLU A 80 11.01 -4.58 26.49
CA GLU A 80 10.08 -3.67 27.18
C GLU A 80 8.90 -4.40 27.83
N PHE A 81 8.59 -5.62 27.38
CA PHE A 81 7.46 -6.42 27.86
C PHE A 81 7.89 -7.55 28.80
N VAL A 82 9.18 -7.68 29.12
CA VAL A 82 9.67 -8.74 30.01
C VAL A 82 9.01 -8.62 31.38
N GLY A 83 8.39 -9.70 31.85
CA GLY A 83 7.67 -9.75 33.13
C GLY A 83 6.26 -9.13 33.12
N LEU A 84 5.83 -8.56 31.99
CA LEU A 84 4.48 -8.01 31.81
C LEU A 84 3.50 -9.01 31.17
N PHE A 85 3.97 -10.19 30.79
CA PHE A 85 3.13 -11.24 30.22
C PHE A 85 3.33 -12.58 30.95
N THR A 86 2.22 -13.31 31.13
CA THR A 86 2.25 -14.72 31.50
C THR A 86 2.24 -15.53 30.20
N ALA A 87 3.14 -16.49 30.06
CA ALA A 87 3.11 -17.40 28.91
C ALA A 87 1.74 -18.10 28.87
N SER A 88 1.03 -17.99 27.74
CA SER A 88 -0.27 -18.66 27.58
C SER A 88 -0.06 -20.18 27.70
N PRO A 89 -0.81 -20.89 28.56
CA PRO A 89 -0.81 -22.34 28.52
C PRO A 89 -1.49 -22.75 27.21
N ILE A 90 -0.69 -23.18 26.24
CA ILE A 90 -1.16 -23.90 25.05
C ILE A 90 -1.62 -25.29 25.45
#